data_AF-A0A0M4S9X8-F1
#
_entry.id   AF-A0A0M4S9X8-F1
#
_cell.length_a   1.000
_cell.length_b   1.000
_cell.length_c   1.000
_cell.angle_alpha   90.00
_cell.angle_beta   90.00
_cell.angle_gamma   90.00
#
_symmetry.space_group_name_H-M   'P 1'
#
loop_
_entity.id
_entity.type
_entity.pdbx_description
1 polymer ?
#
loop_
_entity_poly.entity_id
_entity_poly.type
_entity_poly.pdbx_seq_one_letter_code
_entity_poly.pdbx_strand_id
1 'polypeptide(L)'
;MPNKKIILNDLKIIRRNKKKEEIKQACIEVLFAEKATFKECKLLIENHYSVKLSNKEFSKWRKEYEATNTNQPSDADQISEVKEDKKEDEELSNGTNNQE
;
A
#
# COMPACT_ATOMS: atom_id res chain seq x y z
N MET A 1 2.54 -44.64 -14.34
CA MET A 1 1.63 -43.61 -14.91
C MET A 1 1.22 -42.67 -13.78
N PRO A 2 1.39 -41.35 -13.91
CA PRO A 2 0.91 -40.43 -12.89
C PRO A 2 -0.61 -40.59 -12.77
N ASN A 3 -1.10 -40.74 -11.53
CA ASN A 3 -2.51 -40.99 -11.26
C ASN A 3 -3.33 -39.81 -11.80
N LYS A 4 -4.14 -40.04 -12.83
CA LYS A 4 -5.02 -39.04 -13.48
C LYS A 4 -5.81 -38.17 -12.48
N LYS A 5 -6.14 -38.72 -11.30
CA LYS A 5 -6.79 -38.03 -10.18
C LYS A 5 -5.92 -36.93 -9.54
N ILE A 6 -4.61 -37.15 -9.41
CA ILE A 6 -3.65 -36.19 -8.85
C ILE A 6 -3.56 -34.99 -9.79
N ILE A 7 -3.30 -35.24 -11.09
CA ILE A 7 -3.21 -34.19 -12.11
C ILE A 7 -4.48 -33.34 -12.16
N LEU A 8 -5.66 -33.97 -12.11
CA LEU A 8 -6.94 -33.23 -12.11
C LEU A 8 -7.11 -32.35 -10.86
N ASN A 9 -6.64 -32.81 -9.70
CA ASN A 9 -6.70 -32.03 -8.48
C ASN A 9 -5.75 -30.83 -8.54
N ASP A 10 -4.53 -31.05 -9.02
CA ASP A 10 -3.52 -29.99 -9.18
C ASP A 10 -4.01 -28.91 -10.15
N LEU A 11 -4.60 -29.31 -11.30
CA LEU A 11 -5.21 -28.37 -12.25
C LEU A 11 -6.36 -27.56 -11.63
N LYS A 12 -7.17 -28.17 -10.76
CA LYS A 12 -8.23 -27.44 -10.02
C LYS A 12 -7.64 -26.44 -9.04
N ILE A 13 -6.56 -26.79 -8.34
CA ILE A 13 -5.87 -25.89 -7.40
C ILE A 13 -5.26 -24.71 -8.16
N ILE A 14 -4.54 -24.98 -9.25
CA ILE A 14 -3.95 -23.93 -10.11
C ILE A 14 -5.05 -22.97 -10.60
N ARG A 15 -6.18 -23.49 -11.06
CA ARG A 15 -7.32 -22.67 -11.50
C ARG A 15 -7.89 -21.80 -10.38
N ARG A 16 -8.02 -22.33 -9.16
CA ARG A 16 -8.51 -21.57 -8.00
C ARG A 16 -7.52 -20.49 -7.59
N ASN A 17 -6.23 -20.78 -7.59
CA ASN A 17 -5.19 -19.81 -7.25
C ASN A 17 -5.14 -18.67 -8.28
N LYS A 18 -5.19 -19.00 -9.57
CA LYS A 18 -5.27 -18.00 -10.64
C LYS A 18 -6.50 -17.09 -10.48
N LYS A 19 -7.68 -17.67 -10.25
CA LYS A 19 -8.90 -16.88 -9.99
C LYS A 19 -8.74 -15.96 -8.77
N LYS A 20 -8.06 -16.41 -7.71
CA LYS A 20 -7.78 -15.57 -6.52
C LYS A 20 -6.84 -14.41 -6.85
N GLU A 21 -5.81 -14.62 -7.66
CA GLU A 21 -4.88 -13.57 -8.09
C GLU A 21 -5.60 -12.53 -8.96
N GLU A 22 -6.43 -12.97 -9.91
CA GLU A 22 -7.24 -12.07 -10.75
C GLU A 22 -8.18 -11.20 -9.89
N ILE A 23 -8.84 -11.80 -8.89
CA ILE A 23 -9.68 -11.06 -7.95
C ILE A 23 -8.84 -10.04 -7.18
N LYS A 24 -7.69 -10.46 -6.62
CA LYS A 24 -6.80 -9.58 -5.85
C LYS A 24 -6.37 -8.38 -6.69
N GLN A 25 -5.99 -8.60 -7.94
CA GLN A 25 -5.57 -7.53 -8.84
C GLN A 25 -6.69 -6.51 -9.07
N ALA A 26 -7.92 -6.96 -9.35
CA ALA A 26 -9.07 -6.07 -9.51
C ALA A 26 -9.40 -5.28 -8.22
N CYS A 27 -9.16 -5.86 -7.04
CA CYS A 27 -9.29 -5.12 -5.78
C CYS A 27 -8.33 -3.93 -5.72
N ILE A 28 -7.08 -4.14 -6.14
CA ILE A 28 -6.00 -3.17 -6.06
C ILE A 28 -6.18 -2.07 -7.11
N GLU A 29 -6.48 -2.43 -8.35
CA GLU A 29 -6.54 -1.47 -9.48
C GLU A 29 -7.76 -0.54 -9.42
N VAL A 30 -8.91 -1.04 -8.98
CA VAL A 30 -10.18 -0.30 -9.08
C VAL A 30 -10.72 0.00 -7.68
N LEU A 31 -10.95 -1.04 -6.87
CA LEU A 31 -11.83 -0.90 -5.71
C LEU A 31 -11.17 -0.24 -4.50
N PHE A 32 -9.88 -0.48 -4.28
CA PHE A 32 -9.15 0.20 -3.23
C PHE A 32 -8.70 1.61 -3.66
N ALA A 33 -8.62 1.88 -4.96
CA ALA A 33 -8.35 3.21 -5.51
C ALA A 33 -9.52 4.18 -5.32
N GLU A 34 -10.76 3.70 -5.45
CA GLU A 34 -11.99 4.50 -5.31
C GLU A 34 -12.29 4.99 -3.88
N LYS A 35 -11.39 4.78 -2.90
CA LYS A 35 -11.57 5.14 -1.47
C LYS A 35 -12.88 4.60 -0.85
N ALA A 36 -13.45 3.53 -1.40
CA ALA A 36 -14.67 2.93 -0.89
C ALA A 36 -14.49 2.21 0.47
N THR A 37 -15.58 2.04 1.21
CA THR A 37 -15.53 1.38 2.51
C THR A 37 -15.19 -0.10 2.36
N PHE A 38 -14.56 -0.69 3.37
CA PHE A 38 -14.19 -2.11 3.36
C PHE A 38 -15.38 -3.03 3.05
N LYS A 39 -16.57 -2.71 3.58
CA LYS A 39 -17.79 -3.50 3.37
C LYS A 39 -18.28 -3.42 1.92
N GLU A 40 -18.27 -2.23 1.33
CA GLU A 40 -18.71 -2.02 -0.05
C GLU A 40 -17.76 -2.68 -1.04
N CYS A 41 -16.45 -2.47 -0.91
CA CYS A 41 -15.46 -3.13 -1.77
C CYS A 41 -15.64 -4.65 -1.71
N LYS A 42 -15.79 -5.20 -0.49
CA LYS A 42 -15.96 -6.63 -0.30
C LYS A 42 -17.23 -7.14 -1.00
N LEU A 43 -18.37 -6.49 -0.77
CA LEU A 43 -19.65 -6.88 -1.34
C LEU A 43 -19.60 -6.85 -2.87
N LEU A 44 -18.98 -5.81 -3.45
CA LEU A 44 -18.89 -5.65 -4.89
C LEU A 44 -18.04 -6.75 -5.54
N ILE A 45 -16.93 -7.16 -4.91
CA ILE A 45 -16.10 -8.27 -5.37
C ILE A 45 -16.81 -9.60 -5.27
N GLU A 46 -17.45 -9.86 -4.13
CA GLU A 46 -18.19 -11.10 -3.90
C GLU A 46 -19.30 -11.27 -4.95
N ASN A 47 -20.01 -10.19 -5.27
CA ASN A 47 -21.03 -10.16 -6.32
C ASN A 47 -20.41 -10.34 -7.72
N HIS A 48 -19.38 -9.56 -8.06
CA HIS A 48 -18.78 -9.57 -9.40
C HIS A 48 -18.16 -10.94 -9.76
N TYR A 49 -17.45 -11.57 -8.82
CA TYR A 49 -16.75 -12.83 -9.07
C TYR A 49 -17.54 -14.08 -8.61
N SER A 50 -18.71 -13.88 -8.01
CA SER A 50 -19.53 -14.92 -7.40
C SER A 50 -18.72 -15.79 -6.44
N VAL A 51 -18.00 -15.14 -5.53
CA VAL A 51 -17.13 -15.79 -4.53
C VAL A 51 -17.50 -15.31 -3.13
N LYS A 52 -17.11 -16.09 -2.12
CA LYS A 52 -17.11 -15.63 -0.72
C LYS A 52 -15.68 -15.38 -0.29
N LEU A 53 -15.38 -14.16 0.12
CA LEU A 53 -14.07 -13.76 0.63
C LEU A 53 -14.07 -13.78 2.15
N SER A 54 -13.04 -14.36 2.72
CA SER A 54 -12.81 -14.24 4.16
C SER A 54 -12.39 -12.82 4.50
N ASN A 55 -12.89 -12.28 5.61
CA ASN A 55 -12.47 -10.95 6.07
C ASN A 55 -10.95 -10.88 6.30
N LYS A 56 -10.34 -12.00 6.71
CA LYS A 56 -8.91 -12.12 6.96
C LYS A 56 -8.08 -11.98 5.68
N GLU A 57 -8.43 -12.69 4.61
CA GLU A 57 -7.74 -12.56 3.32
C GLU A 57 -7.95 -11.17 2.72
N PHE A 58 -9.19 -10.67 2.75
CA PHE A 58 -9.49 -9.36 2.17
C PHE A 58 -8.80 -8.20 2.89
N SER A 59 -8.71 -8.26 4.23
CA SER A 59 -7.95 -7.29 5.03
C SER A 59 -6.46 -7.33 4.71
N LYS A 60 -5.88 -8.51 4.45
CA LYS A 60 -4.48 -8.64 4.05
C LYS A 60 -4.21 -7.93 2.72
N TRP A 61 -5.08 -8.12 1.72
CA TRP A 61 -4.94 -7.47 0.42
C TRP A 61 -5.05 -5.94 0.51
N ARG A 62 -5.95 -5.42 1.33
CA ARG A 62 -6.09 -3.96 1.54
C ARG A 62 -4.84 -3.35 2.18
N LYS A 63 -4.27 -4.01 3.19
CA LYS A 63 -3.02 -3.56 3.82
C LYS A 63 -1.83 -3.60 2.87
N GLU A 64 -1.72 -4.65 2.04
CA GLU A 64 -0.70 -4.74 1.01
C GLU A 64 -0.81 -3.58 0.02
N TYR A 65 -2.03 -3.24 -0.42
CA TYR A 65 -2.30 -2.09 -1.27
C TYR A 65 -1.92 -0.75 -0.61
N GLU A 66 -2.37 -0.52 0.62
CA GLU A 66 -2.06 0.70 1.38
C GLU A 66 -0.54 0.86 1.57
N ALA A 67 0.19 -0.22 1.84
CA ALA A 67 1.64 -0.20 1.93
C ALA A 67 2.30 0.14 0.58
N THR A 68 1.83 -0.40 -0.55
CA THR A 68 2.37 -0.05 -1.88
C THR A 68 2.08 1.40 -2.28
N ASN A 69 0.90 1.92 -1.95
CA ASN A 69 0.55 3.33 -2.23
C ASN A 69 1.25 4.32 -1.30
N THR A 70 1.50 3.96 -0.04
CA THR A 70 2.22 4.84 0.91
C THR A 70 3.69 4.99 0.55
N ASN A 71 4.28 4.02 -0.15
CA ASN A 71 5.65 4.08 -0.65
C ASN A 71 5.77 4.68 -2.07
N GLN A 72 4.66 5.07 -2.70
CA GLN A 72 4.75 6.01 -3.83
C GLN A 72 5.24 7.33 -3.24
N PRO A 73 6.33 7.93 -3.75
CA PRO A 73 6.71 9.26 -3.33
C PRO A 73 5.52 10.15 -3.66
N SER A 74 4.84 10.62 -2.62
CA SER A 74 3.90 11.70 -2.77
C SER A 74 4.74 12.85 -3.30
N ASP A 75 4.67 13.09 -4.61
CA ASP A 75 5.17 14.28 -5.30
C ASP A 75 4.29 15.49 -4.90
N ALA A 76 3.99 15.56 -3.60
CA ALA A 76 3.33 16.63 -2.90
C ALA A 76 4.31 16.99 -1.79
N ASP A 77 5.29 17.80 -2.18
CA ASP A 77 5.63 19.00 -1.44
C ASP A 77 5.81 18.81 0.07
N GLN A 78 6.61 17.82 0.49
CA GLN A 78 7.49 18.09 1.62
C GLN A 78 8.62 18.96 1.09
N ILE A 79 8.28 20.23 0.81
CA ILE A 79 9.20 21.33 0.98
C ILE A 79 9.70 21.14 2.39
N SER A 80 10.89 20.53 2.49
CA SER A 80 11.65 20.44 3.71
C SER A 80 11.79 21.88 4.16
N GLU A 81 10.94 22.29 5.08
CA GLU A 81 11.02 23.57 5.74
C GLU A 81 12.45 23.67 6.24
N VAL A 82 13.15 24.62 5.63
CA VAL A 82 14.58 24.81 5.77
C VAL A 82 14.84 25.01 7.24
N LYS A 83 15.57 24.05 7.82
CA LYS A 83 16.28 24.10 9.10
C LYS A 83 16.18 25.45 9.79
N GLU A 84 15.19 25.62 10.66
CA GLU A 84 15.15 26.77 11.55
C GLU A 84 16.28 26.60 12.59
N ASP A 85 17.10 27.64 12.65
CA ASP A 85 18.42 27.68 13.22
C ASP A 85 18.49 27.19 14.67
N LYS A 86 19.26 26.11 14.87
CA LYS A 86 19.87 25.80 16.15
C LYS A 86 21.23 26.52 16.19
N LYS A 87 21.28 27.71 16.76
CA LYS A 87 22.50 28.26 17.36
C LYS A 87 22.19 28.83 18.73
N GLU A 88 22.46 27.97 19.71
CA GLU A 88 22.67 28.32 21.10
C GLU A 88 23.81 29.35 21.22
N ASP A 89 23.65 30.21 22.22
CA ASP A 89 24.60 31.19 22.70
C ASP A 89 26.03 30.65 22.86
N GLU A 90 27.00 31.39 22.32
CA GLU A 90 28.32 31.52 22.96
C GLU A 90 28.78 32.97 22.78
N GLU A 91 28.64 33.74 23.86
CA GLU A 91 29.44 34.94 24.10
C GLU A 91 30.93 34.61 23.94
N LEU A 92 31.70 35.63 23.55
CA LEU A 92 33.10 35.96 23.90
C LEU A 92 33.73 36.66 22.67
N SER A 93 33.82 37.99 22.64
CA SER A 93 34.73 38.85 23.38
C SER A 93 35.86 39.39 22.47
N ASN A 94 36.00 40.72 22.55
CA ASN A 94 37.16 41.56 22.21
C ASN A 94 37.49 41.89 20.75
N GLY A 95 37.24 43.16 20.41
CA GLY A 95 38.37 44.10 20.30
C GLY A 95 38.60 44.77 18.94
N THR A 96 38.24 46.06 18.89
CA THR A 96 38.90 47.17 18.15
C THR A 96 38.84 47.16 16.61
N ASN A 97 38.26 48.21 15.99
CA ASN A 97 38.99 49.42 15.57
C ASN A 97 38.19 50.32 14.57
N ASN A 98 37.98 51.57 14.98
CA ASN A 98 37.94 52.84 14.22
C ASN A 98 36.82 53.29 13.23
N GLN A 99 36.62 54.62 13.31
CA GLN A 99 35.97 55.62 12.43
C GLN A 99 34.45 55.83 12.66
N GLU A 100 33.94 57.06 12.87
CA GLU A 100 34.40 58.41 12.49
C GLU A 100 33.92 59.47 13.51
#